data_AF-A0AAV6HSB5-F1
#
_entry.id   AF-A0AAV6HSB5-F1
#
_cell.length_a   1.000
_cell.length_b   1.000
_cell.length_c   1.000
_cell.angle_alpha   90.00
_cell.angle_beta   90.00
_cell.angle_gamma   90.00
#
_symmetry.space_group_name_H-M   'P 1'
#
loop_
_entity.id
_entity.type
_entity.pdbx_description
1 polymer ?
#
loop_
_entity_poly.entity_id
_entity_poly.type
_entity_poly.pdbx_seq_one_letter_code
_entity_poly.pdbx_strand_id
1 'polypeptide(L)'
;MFQYAYTVDEERKLEHIFWSPSHSFDWYQKYGDVVVFDTTYKVNAYQMPFGIFVGINNHGKTILFGCALLRNETTSAFRWLLKVI
;
A
#
# COMPACT_ATOMS: atom_id res chain seq x y z
N MET A 1 4.41 -6.97 -14.25
CA MET A 1 5.14 -7.45 -13.06
C MET A 1 4.74 -6.58 -11.88
N PHE A 2 4.91 -7.04 -10.64
CA PHE A 2 4.66 -6.25 -9.44
C PHE A 2 6.00 -5.93 -8.77
N GLN A 3 6.15 -4.73 -8.24
CA GLN A 3 7.17 -4.41 -7.26
C GLN A 3 6.58 -4.63 -5.86
N TYR A 4 7.41 -5.06 -4.91
CA TYR A 4 6.95 -5.33 -3.56
C TYR A 4 8.07 -5.13 -2.53
N ALA A 5 7.68 -4.81 -1.31
CA ALA A 5 8.55 -4.73 -0.14
C ALA A 5 7.81 -5.37 1.04
N TYR A 6 8.52 -6.11 1.90
CA TYR A 6 7.90 -6.78 3.04
C TYR A 6 8.87 -6.90 4.23
N THR A 7 8.30 -7.09 5.41
CA THR A 7 9.02 -7.47 6.64
C THR A 7 8.46 -8.77 7.19
N VAL A 8 9.26 -9.44 8.00
CA VAL A 8 8.87 -10.63 8.74
C VAL A 8 9.14 -10.42 10.23
N ASP A 9 8.29 -11.01 11.06
CA ASP A 9 8.48 -11.02 12.51
C ASP A 9 9.54 -12.04 12.95
N GLU A 10 9.78 -12.12 14.26
CA GLU A 10 10.76 -13.04 14.87
C GLU A 10 10.46 -14.52 14.57
N GLU A 11 9.20 -14.86 14.34
CA GLU A 11 8.73 -16.21 13.97
C GLU A 11 8.78 -16.45 12.45
N ARG A 12 9.36 -15.50 11.69
CA ARG A 12 9.42 -15.48 10.22
C ARG A 12 8.05 -15.46 9.55
N LYS A 13 7.03 -14.95 10.23
CA LYS A 13 5.70 -14.72 9.65
C LYS A 13 5.65 -13.33 9.03
N LEU A 14 4.79 -13.16 8.03
CA LEU A 14 4.59 -11.89 7.37
C LEU A 14 4.12 -10.83 8.39
N GLU A 15 4.84 -9.72 8.45
CA GLU A 15 4.50 -8.61 9.35
C GLU A 15 3.88 -7.46 8.55
N HIS A 16 4.59 -6.97 7.53
CA HIS A 16 4.07 -5.97 6.61
C HIS A 16 4.40 -6.37 5.17
N ILE A 17 3.52 -6.05 4.23
CA ILE A 17 3.81 -6.12 2.79
C ILE A 17 3.16 -4.97 2.06
N PHE A 18 3.90 -4.38 1.14
CA PHE A 18 3.42 -3.44 0.14
C PHE A 18 3.69 -4.03 -1.24
N TRP A 19 2.75 -3.86 -2.16
CA TRP A 19 2.96 -4.22 -3.56
C TRP A 19 2.29 -3.21 -4.51
N SER A 20 2.90 -3.03 -5.67
CA SER A 20 2.46 -2.10 -6.69
C SER A 20 2.67 -2.69 -8.10
N PRO A 21 1.68 -2.59 -9.00
CA PRO A 21 1.90 -2.89 -10.41
C PRO A 21 3.02 -2.01 -10.99
N SER A 22 3.92 -2.56 -11.83
CA SER A 22 5.04 -1.77 -12.37
C SER A 22 4.64 -0.49 -13.12
N HIS A 23 3.45 -0.44 -13.75
CA HIS A 23 2.96 0.76 -14.44
C HIS A 23 2.45 1.85 -13.48
N SER A 24 2.17 1.50 -12.23
CA SER A 24 1.69 2.44 -11.22
C SER A 24 2.77 3.46 -10.84
N PHE A 25 4.06 3.16 -11.04
CA PHE A 25 5.15 4.13 -10.84
C PHE A 25 5.09 5.27 -11.85
N ASP A 26 4.87 4.96 -13.13
CA ASP A 26 4.70 5.98 -14.17
C ASP A 26 3.45 6.82 -13.92
N TRP A 27 2.37 6.18 -13.46
CA TRP A 27 1.15 6.89 -13.08
C TRP A 27 1.33 7.77 -11.86
N TYR A 28 2.08 7.32 -10.85
CA TYR A 28 2.39 8.10 -9.67
C TYR A 28 3.24 9.32 -10.04
N GLN A 29 4.24 9.17 -10.91
CA GLN A 29 5.03 10.30 -11.40
C GLN A 29 4.19 11.33 -12.16
N LYS A 30 3.13 10.91 -12.85
CA LYS A 30 2.29 11.78 -13.68
C LYS A 30 1.07 12.38 -12.96
N TYR A 31 0.51 11.65 -12.00
CA TYR A 31 -0.78 11.96 -11.37
C TYR A 31 -0.72 11.92 -9.83
N GLY A 32 0.49 11.87 -9.25
CA GLY A 32 0.72 11.75 -7.80
C GLY A 32 0.55 13.06 -7.02
N ASP A 33 0.07 14.14 -7.64
CA ASP A 33 -0.17 15.43 -6.98
C ASP A 33 -1.15 15.30 -5.81
N VAL A 34 -2.12 14.38 -5.94
CA VAL A 34 -3.08 14.04 -4.89
C VAL A 34 -3.14 12.52 -4.75
N VAL A 35 -2.88 12.05 -3.54
CA VAL A 35 -2.95 10.62 -3.18
C VAL A 35 -3.95 10.47 -2.06
N VAL A 36 -4.90 9.56 -2.25
CA VAL A 36 -5.81 9.10 -1.20
C VAL A 36 -5.27 7.78 -0.67
N PHE A 37 -5.08 7.75 0.64
CA PHE A 37 -4.73 6.54 1.37
C PHE A 37 -5.88 6.20 2.31
N ASP A 38 -6.35 4.96 2.24
CA ASP A 38 -7.39 4.44 3.13
C ASP A 38 -6.97 3.06 3.64
N THR A 39 -7.27 2.78 4.92
CA THR A 39 -7.10 1.46 5.53
C THR A 39 -8.44 0.91 5.95
N THR A 40 -8.76 -0.28 5.45
CA THR A 40 -9.92 -1.05 5.92
C THR A 40 -9.46 -2.13 6.88
N TYR A 41 -10.00 -2.10 8.10
CA TYR A 41 -9.67 -3.07 9.14
C TYR A 41 -10.54 -4.34 9.02
N LYS A 42 -9.94 -5.51 9.26
CA LYS A 42 -10.63 -6.78 9.57
C LYS A 42 -11.52 -7.42 8.50
N VAL A 43 -11.40 -7.08 7.21
CA VAL A 43 -12.19 -7.72 6.14
C VAL A 43 -11.44 -8.87 5.43
N ASN A 44 -10.18 -9.15 5.78
CA ASN A 44 -9.40 -10.24 5.19
C ASN A 44 -9.16 -11.43 6.14
N ALA A 45 -8.86 -12.59 5.56
CA ALA A 45 -8.62 -13.85 6.28
C ALA A 45 -7.43 -13.80 7.25
N TYR A 46 -6.58 -12.78 7.12
CA TYR A 46 -5.39 -12.58 7.95
C TYR A 46 -5.65 -11.67 9.16
N GLN A 47 -6.85 -11.07 9.27
CA GLN A 47 -7.19 -10.09 10.30
C GLN A 47 -6.22 -8.88 10.33
N MET A 48 -5.61 -8.58 9.19
CA MET A 48 -4.63 -7.49 9.02
C MET A 48 -5.31 -6.27 8.41
N PRO A 49 -4.96 -5.03 8.82
CA PRO A 49 -5.34 -3.83 8.08
C PRO A 49 -4.90 -3.91 6.62
N PHE A 50 -5.84 -3.68 5.70
CA PHE A 50 -5.57 -3.59 4.27
C PHE A 50 -5.60 -2.13 3.83
N GLY A 51 -4.46 -1.63 3.38
CA GLY A 51 -4.28 -0.27 2.90
C GLY A 51 -4.26 -0.19 1.37
N ILE A 52 -4.88 0.85 0.82
CA ILE A 52 -4.81 1.16 -0.62
C ILE A 52 -4.34 2.59 -0.85
N PHE A 53 -3.49 2.76 -1.86
CA PHE A 53 -3.05 4.06 -2.36
C PHE A 53 -3.67 4.28 -3.73
N VAL A 54 -4.51 5.30 -3.85
CA VAL A 54 -5.18 5.63 -5.10
C VAL A 54 -5.02 7.11 -5.43
N GLY A 55 -5.06 7.42 -6.72
CA GLY A 55 -5.12 8.78 -7.23
C GLY A 55 -6.22 8.93 -8.26
N ILE A 56 -6.25 10.10 -8.91
CA ILE A 56 -7.18 10.39 -10.00
C ILE A 56 -6.36 10.86 -11.20
N ASN A 57 -6.58 10.26 -12.37
CA ASN A 57 -5.93 10.72 -13.60
C ASN A 57 -6.63 11.95 -14.21
N ASN A 58 -6.06 12.49 -15.28
CA ASN A 58 -6.60 13.64 -16.02
C ASN A 58 -8.01 13.44 -16.62
N HIS A 59 -8.55 12.22 -16.60
CA HIS A 59 -9.90 11.90 -17.04
C HIS A 59 -10.88 11.71 -15.87
N GLY A 60 -10.46 12.02 -14.64
CA GLY A 60 -11.29 11.83 -13.45
C GLY A 60 -11.43 10.36 -13.03
N LYS A 61 -10.60 9.46 -13.57
CA LYS A 61 -10.68 8.02 -13.22
C LYS A 61 -9.73 7.69 -12.07
N THR A 62 -10.23 6.89 -11.13
CA THR A 62 -9.42 6.31 -10.06
C THR A 62 -8.32 5.43 -10.64
N ILE A 63 -7.10 5.62 -10.17
CA ILE A 63 -5.93 4.81 -10.52
C ILE A 63 -5.30 4.23 -9.25
N LEU A 64 -4.83 3.00 -9.31
CA LEU A 64 -4.19 2.32 -8.19
C LEU A 64 -2.69 2.57 -8.22
N PHE A 65 -2.14 3.11 -7.14
CA PHE A 65 -0.70 3.27 -6.95
C PHE A 65 -0.07 2.09 -6.22
N GLY A 66 -0.80 1.46 -5.31
CA GLY A 66 -0.32 0.26 -4.62
C GLY A 66 -1.25 -0.15 -3.49
N CYS A 67 -0.96 -1.31 -2.91
CA CYS A 67 -1.70 -1.90 -1.82
C CYS A 67 -0.75 -2.34 -0.70
N ALA A 68 -1.26 -2.41 0.52
CA ALA A 68 -0.51 -2.91 1.66
C ALA A 68 -1.35 -3.81 2.57
N LEU A 69 -0.69 -4.77 3.20
CA LEU A 69 -1.18 -5.45 4.39
C LEU A 69 -0.23 -5.12 5.53
N LEU A 70 -0.79 -4.61 6.63
CA LEU A 70 -0.03 -4.24 7.82
C LEU A 70 -0.40 -5.15 8.98
N ARG A 71 0.54 -5.42 9.90
CA ARG A 71 0.23 -6.17 11.12
C ARG A 71 -0.84 -5.50 11.97
N ASN A 72 -0.80 -4.17 12.07
CA ASN A 72 -1.68 -3.36 12.91
C ASN A 72 -1.66 -1.89 12.47
N GLU A 73 -2.58 -1.09 13.01
CA GLU A 73 -2.70 0.36 12.73
C GLU A 73 -1.83 1.18 13.69
N THR A 74 -0.54 0.81 13.81
CA THR A 74 0.41 1.55 14.66
C THR A 74 1.21 2.55 13.84
N THR A 75 1.71 3.61 14.49
CA THR A 75 2.57 4.61 13.85
C THR A 75 3.83 3.97 13.25
N SER A 76 4.40 2.93 13.86
CA SER A 76 5.55 2.20 13.31
C SER A 76 5.21 1.48 12.01
N ALA A 77 4.05 0.82 11.93
CA ALA A 77 3.57 0.17 10.72
C ALA A 77 3.40 1.18 9.57
N PHE A 78 2.76 2.32 9.84
CA PHE A 78 2.58 3.38 8.83
C PHE A 78 3.90 4.06 8.44
N ARG A 79 4.83 4.25 9.38
CA ARG A 79 6.18 4.76 9.06
C ARG A 79 6.94 3.81 8.15
N TRP A 80 6.81 2.51 8.35
CA TRP A 80 7.40 1.54 7.43
C TRP A 80 6.75 1.66 6.05
N LEU A 81 5.41 1.66 6.00
CA LEU A 81 4.66 1.73 4.74
C LEU A 81 5.00 2.98 3.92
N LEU A 82 5.04 4.16 4.55
CA LEU A 82 5.36 5.42 3.87
C LEU A 82 6.84 5.57 3.51
N LYS A 83 7.73 4.70 4.01
CA LYS A 83 9.15 4.66 3.60
C LYS A 83 9.39 3.76 2.40
N VAL A 84 8.51 2.78 2.16
CA VAL A 84 8.64 1.84 1.04
C VAL A 84 7.92 2.30 -0.23
N ILE A 85 7.11 3.35 -0.12
CA ILE A 85 6.46 4.07 -1.23
C ILE A 85 7.38 5.22 -1.65
#